data_AF-A0A7W2EK81-F1
#
_entry.id   AF-A0A7W2EK81-F1
#
_cell.length_a   1.000
_cell.length_b   1.000
_cell.length_c   1.000
_cell.angle_alpha   90.00
_cell.angle_beta   90.00
_cell.angle_gamma   90.00
#
_symmetry.space_group_name_H-M   'P 1'
#
loop_
_entity.id
_entity.type
_entity.pdbx_description
1 polymer ?
#
loop_
_entity_poly.entity_id
_entity_poly.type
_entity_poly.pdbx_seq_one_letter_code
_entity_poly.pdbx_strand_id
1 'polypeptide(L)'
;MDMHTILVSFNESNYLAVDKVALARTAAALLPLIQPIDAADSYSLDRTLIPLLKSAINYGINNPILDRSEIISGKYFFERREGTLPAAFTSEFNAALSRFLVRAMSMPLDEPKLQTIDGKVWALMEMEEPGDWPDKVRYQ
;
A
#
# COMPACT_ATOMS: atom_id res chain seq x y z
N MET A 1 19.38 -0.16 4.28
CA MET A 1 18.02 -0.52 4.72
C MET A 1 18.11 -1.94 5.20
N ASP A 2 18.18 -2.09 6.51
CA ASP A 2 18.23 -3.40 7.15
C ASP A 2 16.82 -3.98 7.13
N MET A 3 16.74 -5.23 6.68
CA MET A 3 15.50 -5.99 6.62
C MET A 3 15.58 -7.11 7.65
N HIS A 4 14.47 -7.35 8.34
CA HIS A 4 14.36 -8.48 9.25
C HIS A 4 13.16 -9.34 8.86
N THR A 5 13.28 -10.65 9.11
CA THR A 5 12.22 -11.60 8.79
C THR A 5 11.42 -11.90 10.04
N ILE A 6 10.10 -11.81 9.93
CA ILE A 6 9.16 -12.21 10.97
C ILE A 6 8.23 -13.30 10.45
N LEU A 7 7.74 -14.13 11.37
CA LEU A 7 6.70 -15.11 11.07
C LEU A 7 5.34 -14.48 11.35
N VAL A 8 4.48 -14.42 10.33
CA VAL A 8 3.15 -13.78 10.43
C VAL A 8 2.07 -14.74 9.95
N SER A 9 0.86 -14.58 10.46
CA SER A 9 -0.27 -15.36 9.94
C SER A 9 -0.53 -15.01 8.47
N PHE A 10 -0.95 -15.99 7.69
CA PHE A 10 -1.20 -15.82 6.26
C PHE A 10 -2.62 -16.28 5.94
N ASN A 11 -3.42 -15.39 5.36
CA ASN A 11 -4.61 -15.84 4.63
C ASN A 11 -4.15 -16.15 3.21
N GLU A 12 -4.76 -17.11 2.52
CA GLU A 12 -4.35 -17.70 1.23
C GLU A 12 -3.75 -16.76 0.16
N SER A 13 -3.96 -15.45 0.27
CA SER A 13 -3.41 -14.41 -0.61
C SER A 13 -2.56 -13.33 0.08
N ASN A 14 -2.66 -13.09 1.39
CA ASN A 14 -2.04 -11.94 2.06
C ASN A 14 -1.43 -12.28 3.42
N TYR A 15 -0.37 -11.55 3.77
CA TYR A 15 0.12 -11.52 5.15
C TYR A 15 -0.88 -10.78 6.04
N LEU A 16 -1.14 -11.30 7.24
CA LEU A 16 -1.97 -10.63 8.27
C LEU A 16 -1.14 -9.69 9.16
N ALA A 17 -0.13 -9.07 8.56
CA ALA A 17 0.73 -8.07 9.18
C ALA A 17 1.12 -7.04 8.11
N VAL A 18 1.52 -5.84 8.53
CA VAL A 18 1.88 -4.75 7.62
C VAL A 18 3.28 -4.28 7.91
N ASP A 19 4.13 -4.24 6.88
CA ASP A 19 5.39 -3.48 6.92
C ASP A 19 5.07 -1.99 6.91
N LYS A 20 5.00 -1.40 8.10
CA LYS A 20 4.63 0.00 8.30
C LYS A 20 5.65 0.97 7.70
N VAL A 21 6.93 0.58 7.64
CA VAL A 21 8.00 1.44 7.11
C VAL A 21 7.91 1.47 5.59
N ALA A 22 7.83 0.31 4.93
CA ALA A 22 7.60 0.23 3.49
C ALA A 22 6.28 0.92 3.08
N LEU A 23 5.22 0.74 3.88
CA LEU A 23 3.93 1.36 3.64
C LEU A 23 3.99 2.89 3.77
N ALA A 24 4.62 3.42 4.83
CA ALA A 24 4.80 4.87 5.00
C ALA A 24 5.61 5.48 3.83
N ARG A 25 6.67 4.80 3.40
CA ARG A 25 7.52 5.22 2.27
C ARG A 25 6.75 5.28 0.95
N THR A 26 5.98 4.24 0.63
CA THR A 26 5.15 4.22 -0.59
C THR A 26 4.02 5.26 -0.52
N ALA A 27 3.44 5.48 0.66
CA ALA A 27 2.43 6.51 0.86
C ALA A 27 2.99 7.93 0.66
N ALA A 28 4.17 8.23 1.21
CA ALA A 28 4.85 9.50 1.04
C ALA A 28 5.22 9.78 -0.42
N ALA A 29 5.57 8.74 -1.19
CA ALA A 29 5.85 8.86 -2.62
C ALA A 29 4.58 9.08 -3.47
N LEU A 30 3.44 8.49 -3.09
CA LEU A 30 2.19 8.62 -3.82
C LEU A 30 1.47 9.95 -3.56
N LEU A 31 1.48 10.44 -2.31
CA LEU A 31 0.75 11.64 -1.90
C LEU A 31 0.99 12.88 -2.79
N PRO A 32 2.23 13.25 -3.18
CA PRO A 32 2.47 14.43 -4.03
C PRO A 32 2.02 14.25 -5.49
N LEU A 33 1.74 13.01 -5.92
CA LEU A 33 1.30 12.71 -7.29
C LEU A 33 -0.22 12.87 -7.46
N ILE A 34 -0.97 13.08 -6.38
CA ILE A 34 -2.41 13.30 -6.44
C ILE A 34 -2.66 14.71 -6.94
N GLN A 35 -3.07 14.81 -8.21
CA GLN A 35 -3.48 16.08 -8.79
C GLN A 35 -4.95 16.38 -8.50
N PRO A 36 -5.33 17.66 -8.34
CA PRO A 36 -6.73 18.05 -8.30
C PRO A 36 -7.44 17.61 -9.58
N ILE A 37 -8.65 17.05 -9.43
CA ILE A 37 -9.54 16.73 -10.54
C ILE A 37 -10.96 17.14 -10.18
N ASP A 38 -11.71 17.70 -11.13
CA ASP A 38 -13.08 18.19 -10.89
C ASP A 38 -14.02 17.11 -10.35
N ALA A 39 -13.73 15.84 -10.67
CA ALA A 39 -14.44 14.67 -10.18
C ALA A 39 -13.65 13.87 -9.12
N ALA A 40 -12.75 14.50 -8.37
CA ALA A 40 -11.85 13.86 -7.39
C ALA A 40 -12.55 12.84 -6.50
N ASP A 41 -13.69 13.22 -5.95
CA ASP A 41 -14.35 12.34 -5.01
C ASP A 41 -15.11 11.19 -5.71
N SER A 42 -15.33 11.21 -7.04
CA SER A 42 -15.83 10.04 -7.76
C SER A 42 -14.88 8.84 -7.69
N TYR A 43 -13.59 9.12 -7.49
CA TYR A 43 -12.54 8.11 -7.30
C TYR A 43 -12.22 7.87 -5.81
N SER A 44 -12.94 8.55 -4.90
CA SER A 44 -12.72 8.54 -3.45
C SER A 44 -11.33 9.06 -3.03
N LEU A 45 -10.74 9.99 -3.78
CA LEU A 45 -9.40 10.51 -3.46
C LEU A 45 -9.39 11.26 -2.13
N ASP A 46 -10.27 12.24 -1.97
CA ASP A 46 -10.30 13.10 -0.78
C ASP A 46 -10.91 12.39 0.44
N ARG A 47 -11.98 11.61 0.22
CA ARG A 47 -12.67 10.91 1.32
C ARG A 47 -11.90 9.70 1.84
N THR A 48 -11.08 9.04 1.02
CA THR A 48 -10.47 7.74 1.34
C THR A 48 -8.97 7.72 1.12
N LEU A 49 -8.50 7.91 -0.12
CA LEU A 49 -7.08 7.69 -0.45
C LEU A 49 -6.15 8.65 0.32
N ILE A 50 -6.42 9.96 0.28
CA ILE A 50 -5.58 10.97 0.93
C ILE A 50 -5.52 10.76 2.46
N PRO A 51 -6.65 10.59 3.18
CA PRO A 51 -6.63 10.25 4.60
C PRO A 51 -5.82 8.98 4.91
N LEU A 52 -5.96 7.93 4.09
CA LEU A 52 -5.20 6.69 4.26
C LEU A 52 -3.71 6.89 4.08
N LEU A 53 -3.29 7.65 3.06
CA LEU A 53 -1.87 7.96 2.84
C LEU A 53 -1.28 8.74 4.02
N LYS A 54 -2.02 9.74 4.54
CA LYS A 54 -1.61 10.47 5.74
C LYS A 54 -1.52 9.58 6.97
N SER A 55 -2.47 8.65 7.14
CA SER A 55 -2.42 7.65 8.23
C SER A 55 -1.21 6.73 8.09
N ALA A 56 -0.96 6.21 6.89
CA ALA A 56 0.18 5.35 6.57
C ALA A 56 1.53 6.02 6.87
N ILE A 57 1.71 7.28 6.44
CA ILE A 57 2.93 8.07 6.70
C ILE A 57 3.20 8.21 8.20
N ASN A 58 2.14 8.30 9.01
CA ASN A 58 2.23 8.40 10.47
C ASN A 58 2.14 7.02 11.17
N TYR A 59 2.38 5.92 10.45
CA TYR A 59 2.35 4.55 10.98
C TYR A 59 1.01 4.12 11.61
N GLY A 60 -0.09 4.76 11.21
CA GLY A 60 -1.43 4.55 11.75
C GLY A 60 -2.15 3.29 11.23
N ILE A 61 -1.62 2.65 10.18
CA ILE A 61 -2.18 1.40 9.63
C ILE A 61 -1.54 0.20 10.33
N ASN A 62 -2.33 -0.50 11.13
CA ASN A 62 -1.88 -1.63 11.95
C ASN A 62 -2.17 -3.00 11.33
N ASN A 63 -3.18 -3.07 10.45
CA ASN A 63 -3.66 -4.30 9.82
C ASN A 63 -3.73 -4.08 8.31
N PRO A 64 -3.56 -5.15 7.50
CA PRO A 64 -3.73 -5.04 6.07
C PRO A 64 -5.17 -4.67 5.72
N ILE A 65 -5.32 -3.86 4.67
CA ILE A 65 -6.61 -3.55 4.08
C ILE A 65 -7.01 -4.71 3.15
N LEU A 66 -8.17 -5.31 3.38
CA LEU A 66 -8.54 -6.54 2.67
C LEU A 66 -9.22 -6.28 1.33
N ASP A 67 -9.91 -5.15 1.19
CA ASP A 67 -10.52 -4.75 -0.07
C ASP A 67 -9.88 -3.46 -0.62
N ARG A 68 -9.39 -3.53 -1.87
CA ARG A 68 -8.87 -2.36 -2.60
C ARG A 68 -9.89 -1.23 -2.74
N SER A 69 -11.20 -1.53 -2.68
CA SER A 69 -12.27 -0.53 -2.73
C SER A 69 -12.28 0.38 -1.49
N GLU A 70 -11.71 -0.09 -0.38
CA GLU A 70 -11.47 0.70 0.83
C GLU A 70 -10.30 1.67 0.66
N ILE A 71 -9.54 1.60 -0.44
CA ILE A 71 -8.39 2.47 -0.73
C ILE A 71 -8.71 3.49 -1.83
N ILE A 72 -9.32 3.02 -2.92
CA ILE A 72 -9.70 3.85 -4.07
C ILE A 72 -10.97 3.25 -4.71
N SER A 73 -11.85 4.11 -5.24
CA SER A 73 -13.12 3.68 -5.83
C SER A 73 -12.93 2.62 -6.91
N GLY A 74 -13.85 1.64 -6.97
CA GLY A 74 -13.92 0.66 -8.06
C GLY A 74 -14.00 1.29 -9.45
N LYS A 75 -14.53 2.52 -9.55
CA LYS A 75 -14.59 3.32 -10.78
C LYS A 75 -13.20 3.54 -11.40
N TYR A 76 -12.19 3.79 -10.58
CA TYR A 76 -10.81 3.96 -11.06
C TYR A 76 -10.33 2.71 -11.81
N PHE A 77 -10.54 1.52 -11.25
CA PHE A 77 -10.10 0.27 -11.88
C PHE A 77 -10.88 -0.04 -13.16
N PHE A 78 -12.18 0.26 -13.17
CA PHE A 78 -13.01 0.12 -14.36
C PHE A 78 -12.48 1.01 -15.49
N GLU A 79 -12.38 2.32 -15.27
CA GLU A 79 -11.96 3.27 -16.30
C GLU A 79 -10.49 3.07 -16.72
N ARG A 80 -9.63 2.57 -15.83
CA ARG A 80 -8.26 2.18 -16.19
C ARG A 80 -8.24 1.08 -17.22
N ARG A 81 -9.12 0.08 -17.06
CA ARG A 81 -9.24 -1.04 -17.98
C ARG A 81 -9.87 -0.62 -19.31
N GLU A 82 -10.87 0.25 -19.26
CA GLU A 82 -11.53 0.77 -20.47
C GLU A 82 -10.69 1.83 -21.20
N GLY A 83 -9.58 2.30 -20.61
CA GLY A 83 -8.73 3.34 -21.19
C GLY A 83 -9.33 4.74 -21.16
N THR A 84 -10.27 4.98 -20.23
CA THR A 84 -11.03 6.23 -20.11
C THR A 84 -10.67 7.05 -18.87
N LEU A 85 -9.59 6.69 -18.17
CA LEU A 85 -9.12 7.46 -17.02
C LEU A 85 -8.79 8.92 -17.40
N PRO A 86 -9.15 9.90 -16.56
CA PRO A 86 -8.70 11.27 -16.71
C PRO A 86 -7.17 11.40 -16.81
N ALA A 87 -6.70 12.36 -17.59
CA ALA A 87 -5.27 12.60 -17.82
C ALA A 87 -4.45 12.90 -16.54
N ALA A 88 -5.12 13.33 -15.47
CA ALA A 88 -4.51 13.53 -14.15
C ALA A 88 -3.98 12.23 -13.53
N PHE A 89 -4.50 11.06 -13.93
CA PHE A 89 -3.98 9.76 -13.51
C PHE A 89 -2.80 9.33 -14.38
N THR A 90 -1.66 10.00 -14.15
CA THR A 90 -0.42 9.76 -14.92
C THR A 90 0.09 8.32 -14.74
N SER A 91 0.96 7.88 -15.65
CA SER A 91 1.66 6.60 -15.52
C SER A 91 2.41 6.48 -14.19
N GLU A 92 2.99 7.58 -13.73
CA GLU A 92 3.69 7.67 -12.44
C GLU A 92 2.75 7.47 -11.27
N PHE A 93 1.60 8.16 -11.27
CA PHE A 93 0.55 7.95 -10.26
C PHE A 93 0.10 6.48 -10.24
N ASN A 94 -0.19 5.91 -11.41
CA ASN A 94 -0.69 4.55 -11.52
C ASN A 94 0.32 3.52 -10.98
N ALA A 95 1.63 3.74 -11.24
CA ALA A 95 2.69 2.90 -10.73
C ALA A 95 2.87 3.05 -9.21
N ALA A 96 2.85 4.28 -8.69
CA ALA A 96 2.94 4.55 -7.26
C ALA A 96 1.74 3.99 -6.49
N LEU A 97 0.53 4.11 -7.03
CA LEU A 97 -0.69 3.53 -6.46
C LEU A 97 -0.63 2.00 -6.44
N SER A 98 -0.17 1.34 -7.51
CA SER A 98 0.00 -0.12 -7.50
C SER A 98 0.95 -0.59 -6.39
N ARG A 99 2.06 0.13 -6.17
CA ARG A 99 2.99 -0.19 -5.08
C ARG A 99 2.35 0.02 -3.71
N PHE A 100 1.62 1.13 -3.53
CA PHE A 100 0.90 1.40 -2.29
C PHE A 100 -0.16 0.33 -2.00
N LEU A 101 -0.96 -0.07 -3.00
CA LEU A 101 -1.98 -1.12 -2.86
C LEU A 101 -1.37 -2.43 -2.38
N VAL A 102 -0.28 -2.89 -3.01
CA VAL A 102 0.41 -4.13 -2.61
C VAL A 102 0.87 -4.07 -1.15
N ARG A 103 1.42 -2.93 -0.71
CA ARG A 103 1.89 -2.77 0.68
C ARG A 103 0.74 -2.62 1.67
N ALA A 104 -0.28 -1.84 1.34
CA ALA A 104 -1.44 -1.60 2.20
C ALA A 104 -2.27 -2.85 2.41
N MET A 105 -2.37 -3.70 1.38
CA MET A 105 -3.07 -4.99 1.43
C MET A 105 -2.15 -6.13 1.89
N SER A 106 -0.86 -5.87 2.08
CA SER A 106 0.17 -6.84 2.44
C SER A 106 0.17 -8.08 1.55
N MET A 107 0.14 -7.84 0.24
CA MET A 107 0.26 -8.90 -0.77
C MET A 107 1.73 -9.33 -0.90
N PRO A 108 2.02 -10.64 -1.05
CA PRO A 108 3.35 -11.12 -1.39
C PRO A 108 3.83 -10.52 -2.71
N LEU A 109 5.08 -10.02 -2.71
CA LEU A 109 5.76 -9.58 -3.94
C LEU A 109 6.34 -10.77 -4.71
N ASP A 110 6.75 -11.80 -3.98
CA ASP A 110 7.29 -13.07 -4.47
C ASP A 110 6.48 -14.23 -3.89
N GLU A 111 6.79 -15.46 -4.30
CA GLU A 111 6.16 -16.66 -3.74
C GLU A 111 6.40 -16.73 -2.22
N PRO A 112 5.34 -16.72 -1.39
CA PRO A 112 5.48 -16.64 0.06
C PRO A 112 6.06 -17.95 0.61
N LYS A 113 7.03 -17.85 1.52
CA LYS A 113 7.59 -19.00 2.22
C LYS A 113 6.66 -19.41 3.37
N LEU A 114 5.84 -20.43 3.13
CA LEU A 114 4.80 -20.88 4.05
C LEU A 114 5.30 -21.94 5.05
N GLN A 115 4.74 -21.93 6.25
CA GLN A 115 4.94 -22.93 7.29
C GLN A 115 3.61 -23.27 7.96
N THR A 116 3.39 -24.55 8.28
CA THR A 116 2.22 -24.98 9.04
C THR A 116 2.62 -25.26 10.48
N ILE A 117 2.03 -24.53 11.42
CA ILE A 117 2.28 -24.66 12.88
C ILE A 117 0.91 -24.76 13.56
N ASP A 118 0.71 -25.82 14.34
CA ASP A 118 -0.56 -26.11 15.05
C ASP A 118 -1.80 -26.05 14.14
N GLY A 119 -1.68 -26.56 12.91
CA GLY A 119 -2.75 -26.58 11.92
C GLY A 119 -3.10 -25.22 11.29
N LYS A 120 -2.32 -24.17 11.56
CA LYS A 120 -2.46 -22.84 10.96
C LYS A 120 -1.33 -22.56 9.98
N VAL A 121 -1.64 -21.81 8.92
CA VAL A 121 -0.65 -21.38 7.92
C VAL A 121 -0.04 -20.05 8.35
N TRP A 122 1.29 -20.04 8.40
CA TRP A 122 2.13 -18.89 8.65
C TRP A 122 3.01 -18.64 7.44
N ALA A 123 3.47 -17.41 7.27
CA ALA A 123 4.40 -17.05 6.22
C ALA A 123 5.55 -16.22 6.80
N LEU A 124 6.74 -16.41 6.25
CA LEU A 124 7.86 -15.53 6.50
C LEU A 124 7.67 -14.24 5.69
N MET A 125 7.63 -13.12 6.40
CA MET A 125 7.49 -11.78 5.84
C MET A 125 8.75 -10.97 6.16
N GLU A 126 9.29 -10.32 5.14
CA GLU A 126 10.39 -9.36 5.32
C GLU A 126 9.82 -7.99 5.66
N MET A 127 10.43 -7.35 6.66
CA MET A 127 10.00 -6.07 7.21
C MET A 127 11.18 -5.09 7.23
N GLU A 128 10.95 -3.86 6.81
CA GLU A 128 11.90 -2.76 6.92
C GLU A 128 12.04 -2.30 8.38
N GLU A 129 13.26 -2.01 8.83
CA GLU A 129 13.50 -1.44 10.14
C GLU A 129 13.25 0.09 10.20
N PRO A 130 12.73 0.63 11.32
CA PRO A 130 12.49 2.08 11.49
C PRO A 130 13.76 2.96 11.53
N GLY A 131 14.95 2.41 11.29
CA GLY A 131 16.25 3.08 11.49
C GLY A 131 16.58 4.22 10.51
N ASP A 132 15.83 4.36 9.41
CA ASP A 132 16.14 5.30 8.32
C ASP A 132 14.97 6.24 7.92
N TRP A 133 13.83 6.22 8.63
CA TRP A 133 12.65 7.04 8.29
C TRP A 133 11.94 7.55 9.57
N PRO A 134 11.47 8.81 9.66
CA PRO A 134 11.60 9.91 8.69
C PRO A 134 12.83 10.82 8.91
N ASP A 135 13.57 10.64 10.01
CA ASP A 135 14.49 11.67 10.54
C ASP A 135 15.83 11.86 9.80
N LYS A 136 16.18 11.02 8.81
CA LYS A 136 17.46 11.08 8.09
C LYS A 136 17.38 11.31 6.58
N VAL A 137 16.20 11.45 6.00
CA VAL A 137 16.08 11.62 4.54
C VAL A 137 16.28 13.08 4.16
N ARG A 138 17.54 13.45 3.88
CA ARG A 138 17.80 14.63 3.03
C ARG A 138 17.31 14.28 1.63
N TYR A 139 16.30 15.02 1.15
CA TYR A 139 15.95 15.03 -0.27
C TYR A 139 17.22 15.41 -1.06
N GLN A 140 17.72 14.48 -1.87
CA GLN A 140 18.67 14.75 -2.96
C GLN A 140 18.04 14.27 -4.26
#